data_AF-A0A7Y2TT02-F1
#
_entry.id   AF-A0A7Y2TT02-F1
#
_cell.length_a   1.000
_cell.length_b   1.000
_cell.length_c   1.000
_cell.angle_alpha   90.00
_cell.angle_beta   90.00
_cell.angle_gamma   90.00
#
_symmetry.space_group_name_H-M   'P 1'
#
loop_
_entity.id
_entity.type
_entity.pdbx_description
1 polymer ?
#
loop_
_entity_poly.entity_id
_entity_poly.type
_entity_poly.pdbx_seq_one_letter_code
_entity_poly.pdbx_strand_id
1 'polypeptide(L)'
;PTFLLAFGPSVPMLLSFIFIMTIGEAIWQPRFLQYVAETAPEDKMGAYLGVARLPWFLTKMITGLYAGWFLMQYCPEEGALDTGTMWFWHGMIAIATPVLLILATRWMRKGFRG
;
A
#
# COMPACT_ATOMS: atom_id res chain seq x y z
N PRO A 1 3.53 7.32 -6.37
CA PRO A 1 4.98 7.60 -6.19
C PRO A 1 5.88 6.47 -6.73
N THR A 2 5.45 5.20 -6.68
CA THR A 2 6.25 4.04 -7.12
C THR A 2 6.75 4.11 -8.57
N PHE A 3 5.99 4.73 -9.48
CA PHE A 3 6.43 4.96 -10.87
C PHE A 3 7.71 5.80 -10.99
N LEU A 4 8.06 6.61 -9.99
CA LEU A 4 9.33 7.35 -9.98
C LEU A 4 10.53 6.40 -10.06
N LEU A 5 10.40 5.19 -9.51
CA LEU A 5 11.46 4.19 -9.51
C LEU A 5 11.51 3.36 -10.82
N ALA A 6 10.48 3.48 -11.68
CA ALA A 6 10.45 2.77 -12.96
C ALA A 6 11.41 3.37 -13.99
N PHE A 7 11.83 4.63 -13.82
CA PHE A 7 12.79 5.30 -14.71
C PHE A 7 14.24 4.83 -14.51
N GLY A 8 14.47 3.90 -13.58
CA GLY A 8 15.77 3.31 -13.29
C GLY A 8 16.32 3.70 -11.92
N PRO A 9 17.46 3.10 -11.55
CA PRO A 9 18.07 3.31 -10.24
C PRO A 9 18.69 4.71 -10.16
N SER A 10 18.04 5.61 -9.42
CA SER A 10 18.62 6.91 -9.09
C SER A 10 18.30 7.32 -7.66
N VAL A 11 19.31 7.84 -6.96
CA VAL A 11 19.17 8.30 -5.57
C VAL A 11 18.15 9.44 -5.44
N PRO A 12 18.09 10.44 -6.34
CA PRO A 12 17.08 11.48 -6.25
C PRO A 12 15.65 10.96 -6.40
N MET A 13 15.41 9.98 -7.29
CA MET A 13 14.08 9.36 -7.44
C MET A 13 13.72 8.53 -6.21
N LEU A 14 14.69 7.82 -5.62
CA LEU A 14 14.49 7.08 -4.37
C LEU A 14 14.10 8.01 -3.21
N LEU A 15 14.82 9.12 -3.02
CA LEU A 15 14.51 10.10 -1.98
C LEU A 15 13.14 10.75 -2.21
N SER A 16 12.81 11.09 -3.46
CA SER A 16 11.50 11.65 -3.82
C SER A 16 10.37 10.65 -3.54
N PHE A 17 10.58 9.37 -3.88
CA PHE A 17 9.65 8.30 -3.58
C PHE A 17 9.41 8.16 -2.07
N ILE A 18 10.48 8.06 -1.28
CA ILE A 18 10.41 7.94 0.17
C ILE A 18 9.66 9.15 0.75
N PHE A 19 10.04 10.37 0.36
CA PHE A 19 9.42 11.59 0.86
C PHE A 19 7.90 11.62 0.61
N ILE A 20 7.46 11.34 -0.62
CA ILE A 20 6.03 11.32 -0.97
C ILE A 20 5.29 10.20 -0.22
N MET A 21 5.90 9.01 -0.11
CA MET A 21 5.30 7.89 0.62
C MET A 21 5.13 8.20 2.11
N THR A 22 6.15 8.77 2.76
CA THR A 22 6.11 9.14 4.17
C THR A 22 5.02 10.17 4.46
N ILE A 23 4.82 11.16 3.58
CA ILE A 23 3.71 12.12 3.73
C ILE A 23 2.36 11.39 3.69
N GLY A 24 2.16 10.48 2.73
CA GLY A 24 0.93 9.71 2.62
C GLY A 24 0.66 8.85 3.86
N GLU A 25 1.70 8.17 4.36
CA GLU A 25 1.62 7.34 5.56
C GLU A 25 1.30 8.17 6.82
N ALA A 26 1.97 9.31 6.99
CA ALA A 26 1.76 10.22 8.12
C ALA A 26 0.34 10.81 8.17
N ILE A 27 -0.29 11.02 7.01
CA ILE A 27 -1.68 11.50 6.94
C ILE A 27 -2.68 10.39 7.34
N TRP A 28 -2.42 9.16 6.91
CA TRP A 28 -3.38 8.06 7.04
C TRP A 28 -3.32 7.34 8.40
N GLN A 29 -2.11 7.07 8.92
CA GLN A 29 -1.93 6.34 10.18
C GLN A 29 -2.78 6.86 11.36
N PRO A 30 -2.76 8.17 11.70
CA PRO A 30 -3.52 8.67 12.85
C PRO A 30 -5.04 8.59 12.61
N ARG A 31 -5.51 8.88 11.39
CA ARG A 31 -6.94 8.87 11.04
C ARG A 31 -7.54 7.48 11.12
N PHE A 32 -6.80 6.45 10.71
CA PHE A 32 -7.29 5.08 10.74
C PHE A 32 -7.52 4.61 12.18
N LEU A 33 -6.57 4.84 13.09
CA LEU A 33 -6.73 4.47 14.49
C LEU A 33 -7.83 5.26 15.19
N GLN A 34 -7.97 6.56 14.88
CA GLN A 34 -9.07 7.39 15.37
C GLN A 34 -10.43 6.86 14.92
N TYR A 35 -10.59 6.56 13.62
CA TYR A 35 -11.82 6.00 13.09
C TYR A 35 -12.21 4.68 13.76
N VAL A 36 -11.24 3.79 14.00
CA VAL A 36 -11.47 2.54 14.71
C VAL A 36 -11.89 2.79 16.16
N ALA A 37 -11.25 3.75 16.84
CA ALA A 37 -11.59 4.12 18.21
C ALA A 37 -13.02 4.70 18.31
N GLU A 38 -13.40 5.57 17.38
CA GLU A 38 -14.76 6.17 17.31
C GLU A 38 -15.85 5.13 17.01
N THR A 39 -15.52 4.07 16.26
CA THR A 39 -16.45 2.99 15.91
C THR A 39 -16.57 1.94 17.03
N ALA A 40 -15.61 1.88 17.95
CA ALA A 40 -15.53 0.81 18.93
C ALA A 40 -16.46 1.05 20.14
N PRO A 41 -17.17 0.03 20.64
CA PRO A 41 -17.87 0.09 21.93
C PRO A 41 -16.89 0.35 23.09
N GLU A 42 -17.32 1.13 24.09
CA GLU A 42 -16.46 1.54 25.23
C GLU A 42 -15.84 0.34 25.97
N ASP A 43 -16.57 -0.77 26.07
CA ASP A 43 -16.14 -2.00 26.75
C ASP A 43 -15.19 -2.89 25.91
N LYS A 44 -15.05 -2.61 24.60
CA LYS A 44 -14.32 -3.46 23.63
C LYS A 44 -13.29 -2.71 22.79
N MET A 45 -12.97 -1.47 23.13
CA MET A 45 -11.95 -0.66 22.44
C MET A 45 -10.63 -1.42 22.19
N GLY A 46 -10.10 -2.11 23.21
CA GLY A 46 -8.86 -2.87 23.07
C GLY A 46 -8.93 -3.98 22.02
N ALA A 47 -10.06 -4.70 21.94
CA ALA A 47 -10.27 -5.76 20.95
C ALA A 47 -10.42 -5.18 19.53
N TYR A 48 -11.16 -4.09 19.36
CA TYR A 48 -11.32 -3.42 18.07
C TYR A 48 -10.00 -2.86 17.52
N LEU A 49 -9.21 -2.22 18.38
CA LEU A 49 -7.87 -1.74 18.03
C LEU A 49 -6.92 -2.90 17.69
N GLY A 50 -7.04 -4.03 18.38
CA GLY A 50 -6.29 -5.26 18.09
C GLY A 50 -6.62 -5.81 16.70
N VAL A 51 -7.92 -5.97 16.39
CA VAL A 51 -8.40 -6.44 15.08
C VAL A 51 -8.00 -5.48 13.96
N ALA A 52 -8.03 -4.17 14.21
CA ALA A 52 -7.61 -3.16 13.23
C ALA A 52 -6.12 -3.24 12.83
N ARG A 53 -5.26 -3.87 13.64
CA ARG A 53 -3.85 -4.10 13.29
C ARG A 53 -3.62 -5.37 12.47
N LEU A 54 -4.57 -6.31 12.45
CA LEU A 54 -4.45 -7.56 11.68
C LEU A 54 -4.20 -7.32 10.18
N PRO A 55 -4.90 -6.39 9.50
CA PRO A 55 -4.60 -6.07 8.10
C PRO A 55 -3.15 -5.66 7.87
N TRP A 56 -2.56 -4.93 8.82
CA TRP A 56 -1.19 -4.43 8.72
C TRP A 56 -0.15 -5.53 8.95
N PHE A 57 -0.45 -6.47 9.84
CA PHE A 57 0.35 -7.69 9.99
C PHE A 57 0.28 -8.58 8.74
N LEU A 58 -0.92 -8.83 8.24
CA LEU A 58 -1.14 -9.70 7.09
C LEU A 58 -0.48 -9.14 5.82
N THR A 59 -0.61 -7.83 5.58
CA THR A 59 0.05 -7.18 4.44
C THR A 59 1.56 -7.32 4.51
N LYS A 60 2.19 -7.17 5.67
CA LYS A 60 3.64 -7.40 5.82
C LYS A 60 4.07 -8.82 5.45
N MET A 61 3.31 -9.82 5.86
CA MET A 61 3.59 -11.21 5.54
C MET A 61 3.48 -11.47 4.03
N ILE A 62 2.38 -11.04 3.41
CA ILE A 62 2.15 -11.23 1.97
C ILE A 62 3.18 -10.44 1.16
N THR A 63 3.46 -9.20 1.55
CA THR A 63 4.40 -8.32 0.83
C THR A 63 5.82 -8.89 0.89
N GLY A 64 6.24 -9.49 2.01
CA GLY A 64 7.55 -10.14 2.11
C GLY A 64 7.72 -11.29 1.12
N LEU A 65 6.72 -12.18 1.02
CA LEU A 65 6.74 -13.29 0.06
C LEU A 65 6.74 -12.80 -1.39
N TYR A 66 5.86 -11.85 -1.69
CA TYR A 66 5.70 -11.25 -3.02
C TYR A 66 6.96 -10.49 -3.46
N ALA A 67 7.56 -9.69 -2.57
CA ALA A 67 8.77 -8.93 -2.86
C ALA A 67 9.98 -9.85 -3.11
N GLY A 68 10.10 -10.95 -2.36
CA GLY A 68 11.15 -11.94 -2.58
C GLY A 68 11.10 -12.55 -3.98
N TRP A 69 9.90 -12.93 -4.43
CA TRP A 69 9.72 -13.46 -5.79
C TRP A 69 10.10 -12.44 -6.88
N PHE A 70 9.71 -11.18 -6.72
CA PHE A 70 10.10 -10.11 -7.65
C PHE A 70 11.60 -9.87 -7.68
N LEU A 71 12.27 -9.89 -6.52
CA LEU A 71 13.72 -9.72 -6.45
C LEU A 71 14.45 -10.86 -7.17
N MET A 72 14.02 -12.11 -6.97
CA MET A 72 14.63 -13.25 -7.68
C MET A 72 14.48 -13.16 -9.20
N GLN A 73 13.38 -12.58 -9.70
CA GLN A 73 13.09 -12.49 -11.13
C GLN A 73 13.76 -11.29 -11.81
N TYR A 74 13.80 -10.13 -11.16
CA TYR A 74 14.23 -8.85 -11.76
C TYR A 74 15.58 -8.35 -11.24
N CYS A 75 16.01 -8.82 -10.07
CA CYS A 75 17.28 -8.48 -9.43
C CYS A 75 18.04 -9.76 -9.00
N PRO A 76 18.38 -10.67 -9.93
CA PRO A 76 19.12 -11.88 -9.60
C PRO A 76 20.52 -11.56 -9.06
N GLU A 77 21.08 -12.45 -8.22
CA GLU A 77 22.43 -12.29 -7.64
C GLU A 77 23.53 -12.21 -8.72
N GLU A 78 23.33 -12.92 -9.83
CA GLU A 78 24.19 -12.89 -11.02
C GLU A 78 23.33 -12.59 -12.25
N GLY A 79 23.53 -11.44 -12.91
CA GLY A 79 22.82 -11.09 -14.14
C GLY A 79 22.58 -9.58 -14.32
N ALA A 80 21.87 -9.24 -15.39
CA ALA A 80 21.43 -7.87 -15.65
C ALA A 80 20.25 -7.50 -14.74
N LEU A 81 20.36 -6.36 -14.06
CA LEU A 81 19.31 -5.84 -13.18
C LEU A 81 18.25 -5.11 -13.99
N ASP A 82 17.00 -5.56 -13.94
CA ASP A 82 15.84 -4.88 -14.55
C ASP A 82 14.89 -4.32 -13.49
N THR A 83 15.43 -3.40 -12.68
CA THR A 83 14.69 -2.73 -11.61
C THR A 83 13.56 -1.84 -12.15
N GLY A 84 13.71 -1.28 -13.36
CA GLY A 84 12.70 -0.43 -13.98
C GLY A 84 11.38 -1.18 -14.21
N THR A 85 11.46 -2.36 -14.83
CA THR A 85 10.28 -3.20 -15.10
C THR A 85 9.64 -3.71 -13.82
N MET A 86 10.45 -4.07 -12.80
CA MET A 86 9.94 -4.44 -11.47
C MET A 86 9.07 -3.33 -10.86
N TRP A 87 9.58 -2.09 -10.83
CA TRP A 87 8.88 -0.97 -10.23
C TRP A 87 7.68 -0.51 -11.06
N PHE A 88 7.72 -0.70 -12.39
CA PHE A 88 6.58 -0.47 -13.27
C PHE A 88 5.39 -1.38 -12.90
N TRP A 89 5.63 -2.69 -12.77
CA TRP A 89 4.58 -3.63 -12.36
C TRP A 89 4.03 -3.34 -10.96
N HIS A 90 4.89 -2.95 -10.02
CA HIS A 90 4.44 -2.48 -8.70
C HIS A 90 3.56 -1.23 -8.79
N GLY A 91 3.90 -0.29 -9.67
CA GLY A 91 3.08 0.88 -9.96
C GLY A 91 1.70 0.50 -10.47
N MET A 92 1.61 -0.47 -11.40
CA MET A 92 0.34 -0.96 -11.94
C MET A 92 -0.55 -1.61 -10.87
N ILE A 93 0.04 -2.40 -9.97
CA ILE A 93 -0.69 -2.98 -8.85
C ILE A 93 -1.15 -1.90 -7.86
N ALA A 94 -0.30 -0.90 -7.60
CA ALA A 94 -0.62 0.20 -6.70
C ALA A 94 -1.81 1.06 -7.20
N ILE A 95 -1.96 1.26 -8.52
CA ILE A 95 -3.10 2.01 -9.08
C ILE A 95 -4.37 1.17 -9.19
N ALA A 96 -4.28 -0.16 -9.16
CA ALA A 96 -5.46 -1.02 -9.26
C ALA A 96 -6.45 -0.74 -8.12
N THR A 97 -5.98 -0.61 -6.88
CA THR A 97 -6.83 -0.32 -5.72
C THR A 97 -7.61 0.99 -5.83
N PRO A 98 -6.98 2.18 -6.04
CA PRO A 98 -7.74 3.42 -6.18
C PRO A 98 -8.67 3.42 -7.39
N VAL A 99 -8.26 2.80 -8.52
CA VAL A 99 -9.13 2.67 -9.70
C VAL A 99 -10.36 1.84 -9.38
N LEU A 100 -10.19 0.67 -8.76
CA LEU A 100 -11.30 -0.20 -8.35
C LEU A 100 -12.21 0.49 -7.35
N LEU A 101 -11.66 1.21 -6.37
CA LEU A 101 -12.46 1.99 -5.41
C LEU A 101 -13.28 3.08 -6.11
N ILE A 102 -12.68 3.83 -7.04
CA ILE A 102 -13.39 4.86 -7.83
C ILE A 102 -14.53 4.24 -8.63
N LEU A 103 -14.30 3.10 -9.30
CA LEU A 103 -15.34 2.39 -10.03
C LEU A 103 -16.43 1.86 -9.09
N ALA A 104 -16.05 1.30 -7.95
CA ALA A 104 -16.96 0.78 -6.93
C ALA A 104 -17.77 1.89 -6.22
N THR A 105 -17.29 3.15 -6.19
CA THR A 105 -18.05 4.25 -5.58
C THR A 105 -19.42 4.43 -6.22
N ARG A 106 -19.54 4.17 -7.53
CA ARG A 106 -20.82 4.24 -8.25
C ARG A 106 -21.80 3.16 -7.79
N TRP A 107 -21.31 1.99 -7.39
CA TRP A 107 -22.12 0.92 -6.83
C TRP A 107 -22.49 1.19 -5.38
N MET A 108 -21.50 1.53 -4.52
CA MET A 108 -21.74 1.82 -3.11
C MET A 108 -22.74 2.97 -2.91
N ARG A 109 -22.63 4.06 -3.67
CA ARG A 109 -23.55 5.21 -3.57
C ARG A 109 -24.99 4.87 -3.96
N LYS A 110 -25.23 3.83 -4.76
CA LYS A 110 -26.60 3.37 -5.07
C LYS A 110 -27.23 2.64 -3.88
N GLY A 111 -26.43 1.95 -3.07
CA GLY A 111 -26.90 1.25 -1.87
C GLY A 111 -27.27 2.15 -0.69
N PHE A 112 -26.74 3.38 -0.64
CA PHE A 112 -27.06 4.38 0.40
C PHE A 112 -28.26 5.29 0.04
N ARG A 113 -28.93 5.06 -1.09
CA ARG A 113 -30.25 5.64 -1.38
C ARG A 113 -31.33 4.67 -0.89
N GLY A 114 -31.51 4.62 0.43
CA GLY A 114 -32.58 3.93 1.13
C GLY A 114 -33.00 4.77 2.31
#